data_AF-A0A920M199-F1
#
_entry.id   AF-A0A920M199-F1
#
_cell.length_a   1.000
_cell.length_b   1.000
_cell.length_c   1.000
_cell.angle_alpha   90.00
_cell.angle_beta   90.00
_cell.angle_gamma   90.00
#
_symmetry.space_group_name_H-M   'P 1'
#
loop_
_entity.id
_entity.type
_entity.pdbx_description
1 polymer ?
#
loop_
_entity_poly.entity_id
_entity_poly.type
_entity_poly.pdbx_seq_one_letter_code
_entity_poly.pdbx_strand_id
1 'polypeptide(L)'
;MQKVLVENNGTALIASKRKIEEILKNKYGKKKILAYKKKNETIKHNLEDFKSEVLGLPPESIYNFGNGVVDGESDIRFTKNKLQISKINAEISIESALNYKLES
;
A
#
# COMPACT_ATOMS: atom_id res chain seq x y z
N MET A 1 -45.69 -11.73 8.25
CA MET A 1 -44.40 -11.67 7.52
C MET A 1 -43.54 -10.63 8.23
N GLN A 2 -42.46 -11.06 8.91
CA GLN A 2 -41.66 -10.20 9.79
C GLN A 2 -40.47 -9.64 8.99
N LYS A 3 -40.35 -8.30 8.92
CA LYS A 3 -39.28 -7.62 8.20
C LYS A 3 -38.07 -7.52 9.14
N VAL A 4 -37.01 -8.28 8.88
CA VAL A 4 -35.73 -8.12 9.57
C VAL A 4 -35.09 -6.85 9.04
N LEU A 5 -35.05 -5.80 9.87
CA LEU A 5 -34.23 -4.62 9.61
C LEU A 5 -32.80 -4.98 9.98
N VAL A 6 -31.92 -5.12 8.98
CA VAL A 6 -30.49 -5.28 9.23
C VAL A 6 -29.95 -3.89 9.59
N GLU A 7 -29.61 -3.70 10.87
CA GLU A 7 -28.97 -2.47 11.34
C GLU A 7 -27.47 -2.48 11.02
N ASN A 8 -27.04 -1.58 10.13
CA ASN A 8 -25.63 -1.36 9.81
C ASN A 8 -25.14 -0.07 10.47
N ASN A 9 -24.44 -0.19 11.60
CA ASN A 9 -23.83 0.94 12.30
C ASN A 9 -22.31 0.96 12.05
N GLY A 10 -21.79 2.10 11.57
CA GLY A 10 -20.37 2.32 11.33
C GLY A 10 -19.89 3.62 11.98
N THR A 11 -18.74 3.59 12.63
CA THR A 11 -18.06 4.77 13.17
C THR A 11 -16.60 4.73 12.75
N ALA A 12 -16.05 5.89 12.35
CA ALA A 12 -14.66 6.02 11.95
C ALA A 12 -14.00 7.18 12.70
N LEU A 13 -12.73 6.99 13.07
CA LEU A 13 -11.86 8.06 13.58
C LEU A 13 -10.85 8.43 12.49
N ILE A 14 -10.92 9.67 12.02
CA ILE A 14 -10.03 10.19 10.98
C ILE A 14 -9.17 11.31 11.59
N ALA A 15 -7.86 11.10 11.60
CA ALA A 15 -6.92 12.11 12.07
C ALA A 15 -6.55 13.07 10.93
N SER A 16 -6.46 14.36 11.25
CA SER A 16 -5.99 15.36 10.28
C SER A 16 -4.52 15.11 9.88
N LYS A 17 -4.15 15.56 8.68
CA LYS A 17 -2.77 15.52 8.19
C LYS A 17 -1.77 16.11 9.19
N ARG A 18 -2.09 17.25 9.81
CA ARG A 18 -1.24 17.89 10.83
C ARG A 18 -0.97 16.96 12.00
N LYS A 19 -2.01 16.24 12.48
CA LYS A 19 -1.85 15.32 13.61
C LYS A 19 -1.01 14.10 13.23
N ILE A 20 -1.20 13.57 12.02
CA ILE A 20 -0.36 12.49 11.49
C ILE A 20 1.10 12.93 11.35
N GLU A 21 1.37 14.15 10.84
CA GLU A 21 2.73 14.67 10.73
C GLU A 21 3.41 14.82 12.10
N GLU A 22 2.68 15.24 13.12
CA GLU A 22 3.16 15.29 14.51
C GLU A 22 3.52 13.90 15.04
N ILE A 23 2.62 12.92 14.86
CA ILE A 23 2.83 11.52 15.27
C ILE A 23 4.07 10.94 14.57
N LEU A 24 4.18 11.13 13.25
CA LEU A 24 5.31 10.64 12.46
C LEU A 24 6.63 11.29 12.88
N LYS A 25 6.61 12.60 13.16
CA LYS A 25 7.79 13.33 13.66
C LYS A 25 8.24 12.84 15.02
N ASN A 26 7.31 12.54 15.93
CA ASN A 26 7.63 11.99 17.24
C ASN A 26 8.21 10.57 17.14
N LYS A 27 7.65 9.71 16.26
CA LYS A 27 8.09 8.32 16.10
C LYS A 27 9.45 8.17 15.39
N TYR A 28 9.68 8.94 14.33
CA TYR A 28 10.85 8.73 13.44
C TYR A 28 11.89 9.84 13.53
N GLY A 29 11.60 10.93 14.25
CA GLY A 29 12.49 12.07 14.41
C GLY A 29 12.56 13.00 13.20
N LYS A 30 13.10 14.21 13.42
CA LYS A 30 13.10 15.29 12.42
C LYS A 30 13.85 14.93 11.13
N LYS A 31 15.00 14.23 11.23
CA LYS A 31 15.85 13.90 10.07
C LYS A 31 15.15 12.99 9.06
N LYS A 32 14.49 11.92 9.53
CA LYS A 32 13.75 10.99 8.67
C LYS A 32 12.53 11.66 8.03
N ILE A 33 11.83 12.51 8.77
CA ILE A 33 10.71 13.29 8.22
C ILE A 33 11.16 14.28 7.15
N LEU A 34 12.32 14.93 7.33
CA LEU A 34 12.85 15.82 6.31
C LEU A 34 13.20 15.07 5.02
N ALA A 35 13.83 13.90 5.12
CA ALA A 35 14.11 13.05 3.97
C ALA A 35 12.82 12.59 3.26
N TYR A 36 11.80 12.22 4.03
CA TYR A 36 10.47 11.91 3.48
C TYR A 36 9.86 13.11 2.74
N LYS A 37 9.89 14.31 3.34
CA LYS A 37 9.32 15.52 2.72
C LYS A 37 9.95 15.80 1.36
N LYS A 38 11.27 15.69 1.25
CA LYS A 38 12.00 15.83 -0.03
C LYS A 38 11.53 14.81 -1.07
N LYS A 39 11.40 13.53 -0.71
CA LYS A 39 10.87 12.50 -1.63
C LYS A 39 9.43 12.76 -2.04
N ASN A 40 8.63 13.29 -1.11
CA ASN A 40 7.21 13.56 -1.33
C ASN A 40 6.95 14.79 -2.22
N GLU A 41 7.93 15.68 -2.41
CA GLU A 41 7.83 16.80 -3.34
C GLU A 41 7.65 16.33 -4.78
N THR A 42 8.43 15.34 -5.21
CA THR A 42 8.28 14.71 -6.54
C THR A 42 6.90 14.09 -6.71
N ILE A 43 6.41 13.38 -5.69
CA ILE A 43 5.07 12.76 -5.74
C ILE A 43 3.98 13.82 -5.90
N LYS A 44 4.06 14.93 -5.15
CA LYS A 44 3.09 16.03 -5.26
C LYS A 44 3.11 16.67 -6.65
N HIS A 45 4.29 16.85 -7.23
CA HIS A 45 4.40 17.39 -8.58
C HIS A 45 3.70 16.47 -9.58
N ASN A 46 4.03 15.18 -9.56
CA ASN A 46 3.41 14.18 -10.44
C ASN A 46 1.88 14.11 -10.25
N LEU A 47 1.38 14.31 -9.02
CA LEU A 47 -0.06 14.35 -8.75
C LEU A 47 -0.75 15.57 -9.38
N GLU A 48 -0.12 16.74 -9.38
CA GLU A 48 -0.68 17.93 -10.05
C GLU A 48 -0.63 17.79 -11.58
N ASP A 49 0.43 17.19 -12.12
CA ASP A 49 0.54 16.89 -13.55
C ASP A 49 -0.56 15.91 -13.98
N PHE A 50 -0.70 14.80 -13.25
CA PHE A 50 -1.75 13.80 -13.49
C PHE A 50 -3.16 14.38 -13.35
N LYS A 51 -3.38 15.23 -12.34
CA LYS A 51 -4.67 15.92 -12.17
C LYS A 51 -4.98 16.80 -13.38
N SER A 52 -3.98 17.50 -13.93
CA SER A 52 -4.15 18.32 -15.13
C SER A 52 -4.50 17.48 -16.35
N GLU A 53 -3.86 16.32 -16.50
CA GLU A 53 -4.15 15.34 -17.55
C GLU A 53 -5.59 14.80 -17.47
N VAL A 54 -6.00 14.34 -16.28
CA VAL A 54 -7.34 13.77 -16.06
C VAL A 54 -8.46 14.79 -16.23
N LEU A 55 -8.21 16.07 -15.89
CA LEU A 55 -9.21 17.12 -16.11
C LEU A 55 -9.31 17.56 -17.57
N GLY A 56 -8.28 17.30 -18.38
CA GLY A 56 -8.22 17.72 -19.79
C GLY A 56 -8.82 16.72 -20.78
N LEU A 57 -9.04 15.47 -20.37
CA LEU A 57 -9.52 14.38 -21.22
C LEU A 57 -10.71 13.66 -20.57
N PRO A 58 -11.59 13.00 -21.34
CA PRO A 58 -12.56 12.06 -20.78
C PRO A 58 -11.84 10.97 -19.95
N PRO A 59 -12.42 10.55 -18.82
CA PRO A 59 -11.77 9.55 -17.96
C PRO A 59 -11.61 8.22 -18.70
N GLU A 60 -10.38 7.72 -18.75
CA GLU A 60 -10.06 6.40 -19.31
C GLU A 60 -10.07 5.34 -18.20
N SER A 61 -10.75 4.21 -18.44
CA SER A 61 -10.74 3.07 -17.51
C SER A 61 -9.51 2.21 -17.74
N ILE A 62 -8.77 1.92 -16.67
CA ILE A 62 -7.64 0.99 -16.75
C ILE A 62 -8.19 -0.44 -16.85
N TYR A 63 -8.11 -1.04 -18.04
CA TYR A 63 -8.49 -2.44 -18.29
C TYR A 63 -7.25 -3.29 -18.60
N ASN A 64 -6.77 -4.03 -17.59
CA ASN A 64 -5.57 -4.86 -17.68
C ASN A 64 -5.88 -6.37 -17.71
N PHE A 65 -7.03 -6.79 -18.22
CA PHE A 65 -7.36 -8.22 -18.29
C PHE A 65 -6.35 -8.96 -19.17
N GLY A 66 -5.78 -10.05 -18.65
CA GLY A 66 -4.73 -10.82 -19.33
C GLY A 66 -3.34 -10.14 -19.37
N ASN A 67 -3.25 -8.86 -19.00
CA ASN A 67 -2.00 -8.10 -18.99
C ASN A 67 -1.35 -8.15 -17.59
N GLY A 68 -0.04 -8.37 -17.53
CA GLY A 68 0.70 -8.41 -16.27
C GLY A 68 0.43 -9.66 -15.39
N VAL A 69 -0.23 -10.69 -15.92
CA VAL A 69 -0.47 -11.95 -15.22
C VAL A 69 0.86 -12.64 -14.91
N VAL A 70 1.10 -12.96 -13.64
CA VAL A 70 2.27 -13.73 -13.21
C VAL A 70 2.04 -15.20 -13.55
N ASP A 71 2.96 -15.80 -14.28
CA ASP A 71 2.95 -17.24 -14.55
C ASP A 71 3.58 -18.00 -13.37
N GLY A 72 2.87 -19.01 -12.87
CA GLY A 72 3.30 -19.74 -11.67
C GLY A 72 4.55 -20.59 -11.88
N GLU A 73 4.82 -21.02 -13.11
CA GLU A 73 5.94 -21.91 -13.41
C GLU A 73 7.18 -21.12 -13.82
N SER A 74 7.03 -20.09 -14.66
CA SER A 74 8.17 -19.33 -15.18
C SER A 74 8.59 -18.16 -14.29
N ASP A 75 7.64 -17.53 -13.60
CA ASP A 75 7.90 -16.26 -12.91
C ASP A 75 8.14 -16.43 -11.41
N ILE A 76 7.74 -17.57 -10.84
CA ILE A 76 7.84 -17.84 -9.41
C ILE A 76 8.97 -18.84 -9.12
N ARG A 77 9.86 -18.48 -8.20
CA ARG A 77 10.90 -19.39 -7.69
C ARG A 77 10.85 -19.49 -6.18
N PHE A 78 10.87 -20.72 -5.69
CA PHE A 78 10.98 -21.01 -4.27
C PHE A 78 12.44 -21.22 -3.88
N THR A 79 12.80 -20.66 -2.74
CA THR A 79 14.00 -21.01 -2.00
C THR A 79 13.61 -21.42 -0.58
N LYS A 80 14.57 -21.80 0.25
CA LYS A 80 14.31 -22.29 1.61
C LYS A 80 13.49 -21.33 2.47
N ASN A 81 13.68 -20.02 2.32
CA ASN A 81 13.06 -19.01 3.18
C ASN A 81 12.39 -17.86 2.40
N LYS A 82 12.35 -17.93 1.07
CA LYS A 82 11.64 -16.91 0.26
C LYS A 82 11.02 -17.46 -1.00
N LEU A 83 9.97 -16.77 -1.43
CA LEU A 83 9.36 -16.86 -2.75
C LEU A 83 9.77 -15.60 -3.53
N GLN A 84 10.34 -15.79 -4.73
CA GLN A 84 10.73 -14.71 -5.63
C GLN A 84 9.80 -14.67 -6.84
N ILE A 85 9.33 -13.48 -7.20
CA ILE A 85 8.47 -13.23 -8.37
C ILE A 85 9.22 -12.31 -9.32
N SER A 86 9.83 -12.88 -10.37
CA SER A 86 10.73 -12.16 -11.27
C SER A 86 10.03 -11.04 -12.04
N LYS A 87 8.81 -11.31 -12.54
CA LYS A 87 8.03 -10.39 -13.39
C LYS A 87 7.70 -9.05 -12.74
N ILE A 88 7.54 -9.03 -11.42
CA ILE A 88 7.23 -7.81 -10.65
C ILE A 88 8.36 -7.42 -9.68
N ASN A 89 9.51 -8.08 -9.78
CA ASN A 89 10.67 -7.89 -8.91
C ASN A 89 10.28 -7.86 -7.41
N ALA A 90 9.43 -8.81 -7.01
CA ALA A 90 8.95 -8.93 -5.64
C ALA A 90 9.54 -10.17 -4.95
N GLU A 91 9.75 -10.05 -3.64
CA GLU A 91 10.18 -11.16 -2.78
C GLU A 91 9.27 -11.23 -1.56
N ILE A 92 8.81 -12.44 -1.25
CA ILE A 92 7.98 -12.75 -0.09
C ILE A 92 8.80 -13.66 0.83
N SER A 93 9.07 -13.21 2.06
CA SER A 93 9.70 -14.06 3.07
C SER A 93 8.72 -15.13 3.54
N ILE A 94 9.19 -16.37 3.62
CA ILE A 94 8.46 -17.53 4.17
C ILE A 94 8.99 -17.85 5.59
N GLU A 95 9.78 -16.96 6.19
CA GLU A 95 10.25 -17.13 7.57
C GLU A 95 9.06 -17.12 8.53
N SER A 96 8.73 -18.31 9.04
CA SER A 96 7.75 -18.47 10.12
C SER A 96 8.46 -18.22 11.45
N ALA A 97 8.42 -16.97 11.91
CA ALA A 97 8.64 -16.70 13.34
C ALA A 97 7.35 -17.10 14.07
N LEU A 98 7.36 -18.24 14.75
CA LEU A 98 6.29 -18.59 15.68
C LEU A 98 6.37 -17.65 16.87
N ASN A 99 5.53 -16.61 16.89
CA ASN A 99 5.50 -15.58 17.95
C ASN A 99 5.07 -16.11 19.34
N TYR A 100 4.85 -17.42 19.53
CA TYR A 100 4.38 -18.00 20.79
C TYR A 100 5.44 -18.82 21.56
N LYS A 101 6.69 -18.93 21.08
CA LYS A 101 7.80 -19.58 21.82
C LYS A 101 8.83 -18.58 22.36
N LEU A 102 8.36 -17.43 22.82
CA LEU A 102 9.20 -16.49 23.59
C LEU A 102 9.06 -16.73 25.10
N GLU A 103 9.09 -17.97 25.56
CA GLU A 103 9.38 -18.29 26.97
C GLU A 103 10.09 -19.65 27.08
N SER A 104 11.37 -19.58 27.47
CA SER A 104 12.08 -20.55 28.31
C SER A 104 13.36 -19.92 28.82
#